data_AF-A0A094BJ74-F1
#
_entry.id   AF-A0A094BJ74-F1
#
_cell.length_a   1.000
_cell.length_b   1.000
_cell.length_c   1.000
_cell.angle_alpha   90.00
_cell.angle_beta   90.00
_cell.angle_gamma   90.00
#
_symmetry.space_group_name_H-M   'P 1'
#
loop_
_entity.id
_entity.type
_entity.pdbx_description
1 polymer ?
#
loop_
_entity_poly.entity_id
_entity_poly.type
_entity_poly.pdbx_seq_one_letter_code
_entity_poly.pdbx_strand_id
1 'polypeptide(L)'
;MPPAPIFQLFPRREFDPGAPAASFADEWANPSNYAFTILLLLGGDVIARALAQLAGGPLTPVAFSFGWVSYATSAICTAVGENKLMPGADCPCEVINGKNGYVRANNSFVIGRIVRDYEAWMGSAVHNITQSLIDARWKFDKEIAEKDIPGSGAEVVRPRQAGLVVSFWEPSQTIEAGKPGHDILHWSGLITAAIQLGIAAIPCGLWGDWSVLLITGAATILCFGMGALDQWGVEKWACRRLNKRSKKNFILTRGNGAQHAIAIISHGRGLDLEDLATGFDNLDAPSITLFAQLATIFLGLLWVVLLITSSAITDSAWFLIAVGGVGILQNMFVAGWKRNPAALGVPIDYVGVVGDVKVMNTLLAVERKYEKLGQSMIGSFFPGDLRENEKKLWDEVAAEWAEKKSVENSKKEKA
;
A
#
# COMPACT_ATOMS: atom_id res chain seq x y z
N MET A 1 -77.71 15.60 -23.90
CA MET A 1 -76.81 14.70 -23.14
C MET A 1 -75.75 15.58 -22.49
N PRO A 2 -75.56 15.56 -21.16
CA PRO A 2 -74.48 16.29 -20.50
C PRO A 2 -73.14 15.55 -20.69
N PRO A 3 -71.98 16.23 -20.65
CA PRO A 3 -70.69 15.59 -20.81
C PRO A 3 -70.30 14.81 -19.55
N ALA A 4 -69.73 13.62 -19.73
CA ALA A 4 -69.20 12.78 -18.65
C ALA A 4 -68.01 13.47 -17.95
N PRO A 5 -67.82 13.29 -16.63
CA PRO A 5 -66.79 14.00 -15.87
C PRO A 5 -65.40 13.41 -16.16
N ILE A 6 -64.46 14.28 -16.54
CA ILE A 6 -63.04 14.00 -16.83
C ILE A 6 -62.25 13.84 -15.51
N PHE A 7 -62.69 12.97 -14.60
CA PHE A 7 -62.03 12.79 -13.30
C PHE A 7 -61.49 11.37 -13.05
N GLN A 8 -61.41 10.51 -14.07
CA GLN A 8 -60.89 9.14 -13.91
C GLN A 8 -59.54 8.86 -14.61
N LEU A 9 -58.78 9.89 -14.99
CA LEU A 9 -57.49 9.69 -15.70
C LEU A 9 -56.25 9.63 -14.80
N PHE A 10 -56.39 9.69 -13.47
CA PHE A 10 -55.26 9.51 -12.56
C PHE A 10 -55.56 8.40 -11.55
N PRO A 11 -54.86 7.25 -11.59
CA PRO A 11 -54.98 6.26 -10.54
C PRO A 11 -54.62 6.92 -9.21
N ARG A 12 -55.58 6.96 -8.27
CA ARG A 12 -55.29 7.30 -6.87
C ARG A 12 -54.34 6.22 -6.34
N ARG A 13 -53.04 6.51 -6.31
CA ARG A 13 -52.11 5.73 -5.50
C ARG A 13 -52.47 6.01 -4.05
N GLU A 14 -53.08 5.06 -3.37
CA GLU A 14 -53.18 5.09 -1.92
C GLU A 14 -51.76 5.14 -1.37
N PHE A 15 -51.42 6.22 -0.69
CA PHE A 15 -50.16 6.35 0.03
C PHE A 15 -50.27 5.49 1.29
N ASP A 16 -49.97 4.21 1.16
CA ASP A 16 -49.86 3.28 2.28
C ASP A 16 -48.39 3.17 2.72
N PRO A 17 -47.99 3.83 3.82
CA PRO A 17 -46.65 3.71 4.37
C PRO A 17 -46.40 2.34 5.04
N GLY A 18 -47.45 1.56 5.32
CA GLY A 18 -47.37 0.25 5.94
C GLY A 18 -46.85 -0.83 4.99
N ALA A 19 -47.22 -0.78 3.72
CA ALA A 19 -46.75 -1.74 2.71
C ALA A 19 -45.21 -1.71 2.52
N PRO A 20 -44.55 -0.55 2.33
CA PRO A 20 -43.08 -0.49 2.29
C PRO A 20 -42.43 -0.91 3.60
N ALA A 21 -43.00 -0.53 4.75
CA ALA A 21 -42.46 -0.90 6.06
C ALA A 21 -42.50 -2.41 6.30
N ALA A 22 -43.58 -3.08 5.88
CA ALA A 22 -43.71 -4.54 5.93
C ALA A 22 -42.72 -5.21 4.98
N SER A 23 -42.59 -4.74 3.74
CA SER A 23 -41.59 -5.27 2.80
C SER A 23 -40.16 -5.12 3.31
N PHE A 24 -39.84 -4.00 3.98
CA PHE A 24 -38.54 -3.85 4.64
C PHE A 24 -38.40 -4.82 5.81
N ALA A 25 -39.39 -4.91 6.69
CA ALA A 25 -39.35 -5.82 7.84
C ALA A 25 -39.15 -7.28 7.39
N ASP A 26 -39.81 -7.70 6.32
CA ASP A 26 -39.66 -9.04 5.73
C ASP A 26 -38.24 -9.26 5.18
N GLU A 27 -37.68 -8.29 4.46
CA GLU A 27 -36.30 -8.36 3.94
C GLU A 27 -35.25 -8.37 5.08
N TRP A 28 -35.49 -7.62 6.16
CA TRP A 28 -34.65 -7.62 7.36
C TRP A 28 -34.86 -8.85 8.25
N ALA A 29 -35.96 -9.58 8.11
CA ALA A 29 -36.18 -10.85 8.78
C ALA A 29 -35.51 -11.99 8.00
N ASN A 30 -35.71 -12.02 6.68
CA ASN A 30 -35.16 -13.04 5.77
C ASN A 30 -34.56 -12.35 4.53
N PRO A 31 -33.25 -12.05 4.56
CA PRO A 31 -32.55 -11.42 3.46
C PRO A 31 -32.75 -12.24 2.18
N SER A 32 -33.24 -11.59 1.15
CA SER A 32 -33.38 -12.20 -0.15
C SER A 32 -32.01 -12.49 -0.77
N ASN A 33 -32.01 -13.37 -1.78
CA ASN A 33 -30.82 -13.66 -2.59
C ASN A 33 -30.21 -12.40 -3.26
N TYR A 34 -30.94 -11.29 -3.34
CA TYR A 34 -30.45 -10.03 -3.89
C TYR A 34 -29.44 -9.33 -2.98
N ALA A 35 -29.59 -9.44 -1.65
CA ALA A 35 -28.61 -8.89 -0.70
C ALA A 35 -27.23 -9.55 -0.89
N PHE A 36 -27.20 -10.87 -1.10
CA PHE A 36 -25.98 -11.60 -1.44
C PHE A 36 -25.35 -11.12 -2.75
N THR A 37 -26.17 -10.89 -3.79
CA THR A 37 -25.69 -10.40 -5.09
C THR A 37 -25.01 -9.03 -4.97
N ILE A 38 -25.57 -8.11 -4.18
CA ILE A 38 -24.98 -6.78 -3.96
C ILE A 38 -23.65 -6.88 -3.21
N LEU A 39 -23.58 -7.74 -2.18
CA LEU A 39 -22.35 -7.94 -1.42
C LEU A 39 -21.24 -8.60 -2.25
N LEU A 40 -21.58 -9.44 -3.22
CA LEU A 40 -20.64 -10.05 -4.16
C LEU A 40 -20.04 -9.05 -5.16
N LEU A 41 -20.79 -8.02 -5.54
CA LEU A 41 -20.33 -6.97 -6.46
C LEU A 41 -19.33 -6.01 -5.81
N LEU A 42 -19.31 -5.94 -4.48
CA LEU A 42 -18.48 -5.00 -3.73
C LEU A 42 -17.25 -5.70 -3.14
N GLY A 43 -16.06 -5.20 -3.49
CA GLY A 43 -14.85 -5.49 -2.72
C GLY A 43 -13.78 -6.35 -3.38
N GLY A 44 -13.89 -6.70 -4.67
CA GLY A 44 -12.82 -7.39 -5.39
C GLY A 44 -11.46 -6.67 -5.29
N ASP A 45 -11.46 -5.34 -5.45
CA ASP A 45 -10.26 -4.50 -5.29
C ASP A 45 -9.72 -4.50 -3.85
N VAL A 46 -10.61 -4.60 -2.86
CA VAL A 46 -10.23 -4.67 -1.44
C VAL A 46 -9.48 -5.99 -1.19
N ILE A 47 -9.98 -7.10 -1.74
CA ILE A 47 -9.31 -8.40 -1.66
C ILE A 47 -7.95 -8.37 -2.35
N ALA A 48 -7.86 -7.82 -3.56
CA ALA A 48 -6.59 -7.71 -4.29
C ALA A 48 -5.53 -6.95 -3.48
N ARG A 49 -5.91 -5.84 -2.84
CA ARG A 49 -5.01 -5.06 -1.97
C ARG A 49 -4.68 -5.77 -0.66
N ALA A 50 -5.64 -6.47 -0.05
CA ALA A 50 -5.41 -7.24 1.17
C ALA A 50 -4.44 -8.40 0.92
N LEU A 51 -4.60 -9.11 -0.21
CA LEU A 51 -3.68 -10.13 -0.69
C LEU A 51 -2.30 -9.54 -0.96
N ALA A 52 -2.19 -8.46 -1.72
CA ALA A 52 -0.91 -7.81 -2.00
C ALA A 52 -0.14 -7.43 -0.72
N GLN A 53 -0.86 -6.99 0.32
CA GLN A 53 -0.26 -6.73 1.61
C GLN A 53 0.26 -8.00 2.29
N LEU A 54 -0.57 -9.03 2.45
CA LEU A 54 -0.24 -10.20 3.29
C LEU A 54 0.52 -11.31 2.55
N ALA A 55 0.50 -11.33 1.23
CA ALA A 55 1.03 -12.42 0.43
C ALA A 55 2.57 -12.46 0.37
N GLY A 56 3.08 -13.58 -0.17
CA GLY A 56 4.50 -13.88 -0.32
C GLY A 56 5.07 -14.84 0.73
N GLY A 57 4.20 -15.44 1.54
CA GLY A 57 4.55 -16.53 2.46
C GLY A 57 3.68 -17.76 2.17
N PRO A 58 3.94 -18.89 2.86
CA PRO A 58 3.17 -20.13 2.65
C PRO A 58 1.72 -20.02 3.09
N LEU A 59 1.39 -19.04 3.94
CA LEU A 59 0.06 -18.77 4.44
C LEU A 59 -0.24 -17.28 4.34
N THR A 60 -1.32 -16.96 3.63
CA THR A 60 -1.80 -15.59 3.42
C THR A 60 -3.18 -15.45 4.07
N PRO A 61 -3.25 -14.94 5.32
CA PRO A 61 -4.47 -14.94 6.10
C PRO A 61 -5.36 -13.75 5.72
N VAL A 62 -6.06 -13.87 4.59
CA VAL A 62 -7.13 -12.96 4.17
C VAL A 62 -8.46 -13.66 4.42
N ALA A 63 -9.34 -13.05 5.22
CA ALA A 63 -10.57 -13.70 5.68
C ALA A 63 -11.58 -13.88 4.54
N PHE A 64 -12.44 -14.89 4.67
CA PHE A 64 -13.50 -15.12 3.69
C PHE A 64 -14.47 -13.93 3.68
N SER A 65 -14.85 -13.45 2.50
CA SER A 65 -15.85 -12.40 2.34
C SER A 65 -16.45 -12.49 0.92
N PHE A 66 -17.59 -11.83 0.70
CA PHE A 66 -18.28 -11.88 -0.60
C PHE A 66 -17.44 -11.28 -1.75
N GLY A 67 -16.53 -10.35 -1.48
CA GLY A 67 -15.65 -9.75 -2.50
C GLY A 67 -14.67 -10.74 -3.16
N TRP A 68 -14.46 -11.92 -2.58
CA TRP A 68 -13.56 -12.94 -3.14
C TRP A 68 -14.00 -13.48 -4.49
N VAL A 69 -15.31 -13.56 -4.74
CA VAL A 69 -15.83 -14.07 -6.02
C VAL A 69 -15.55 -13.08 -7.15
N SER A 70 -15.79 -11.80 -6.89
CA SER A 70 -15.42 -10.71 -7.81
C SER A 70 -13.91 -10.72 -8.07
N TYR A 71 -13.11 -10.80 -7.01
CA TYR A 71 -11.66 -10.91 -7.12
C TYR A 71 -11.22 -12.13 -7.94
N ALA A 72 -11.76 -13.33 -7.66
CA ALA A 72 -11.39 -14.56 -8.34
C ALA A 72 -11.66 -14.47 -9.84
N THR A 73 -12.78 -13.86 -10.23
CA THR A 73 -13.13 -13.63 -11.64
C THR A 73 -12.13 -12.68 -12.31
N SER A 74 -11.81 -11.55 -11.66
CA SER A 74 -10.80 -10.61 -12.15
C SER A 74 -9.41 -11.24 -12.21
N ALA A 75 -9.04 -12.07 -11.24
CA ALA A 75 -7.76 -12.76 -11.16
C ALA A 75 -7.56 -13.77 -12.31
N ILE A 76 -8.63 -14.44 -12.77
CA ILE A 76 -8.56 -15.26 -13.99
C ILE A 76 -8.21 -14.37 -15.19
N CYS A 77 -8.88 -13.23 -15.34
CA CYS A 77 -8.62 -12.31 -16.46
C CYS A 77 -7.18 -11.77 -16.42
N THR A 78 -6.67 -11.36 -15.26
CA THR A 78 -5.28 -10.87 -15.14
C THR A 78 -4.26 -11.99 -15.30
N ALA A 79 -4.52 -13.19 -14.79
CA ALA A 79 -3.64 -14.34 -14.96
C ALA A 79 -3.56 -14.82 -16.42
N VAL A 80 -4.66 -14.70 -17.20
CA VAL A 80 -4.71 -15.10 -18.62
C VAL A 80 -4.24 -13.99 -19.56
N GLY A 81 -4.68 -12.74 -19.32
CA GLY A 81 -4.43 -11.61 -20.21
C GLY A 81 -3.14 -10.85 -19.91
N GLU A 82 -2.80 -10.71 -18.63
CA GLU A 82 -1.69 -9.85 -18.18
C GLU A 82 -0.55 -10.66 -17.54
N ASN A 83 -0.72 -11.98 -17.36
CA ASN A 83 0.22 -12.88 -16.71
C ASN A 83 0.69 -12.41 -15.32
N LYS A 84 -0.21 -11.77 -14.55
CA LYS A 84 0.07 -11.27 -13.19
C LYS A 84 -1.08 -11.45 -12.20
N LEU A 85 -0.74 -11.48 -10.92
CA LEU A 85 -1.67 -11.53 -9.78
C LEU A 85 -1.56 -10.29 -8.87
N MET A 86 -0.37 -9.71 -8.73
CA MET A 86 -0.11 -8.53 -7.93
C MET A 86 -0.74 -7.29 -8.57
N PRO A 87 -1.44 -6.46 -7.78
CA PRO A 87 -1.87 -5.16 -8.25
C PRO A 87 -0.66 -4.24 -8.48
N GLY A 88 -0.85 -3.20 -9.29
CA GLY A 88 0.16 -2.16 -9.54
C GLY A 88 0.49 -1.31 -8.30
N ALA A 89 1.25 -0.24 -8.52
CA ALA A 89 1.66 0.67 -7.46
C ALA A 89 0.47 1.27 -6.68
N ASP A 90 0.57 1.24 -5.34
CA ASP A 90 -0.49 1.75 -4.45
C ASP A 90 -0.55 3.28 -4.42
N CYS A 91 0.59 3.96 -4.56
CA CYS A 91 0.67 5.40 -4.74
C CYS A 91 1.79 5.77 -5.72
N PRO A 92 1.64 6.89 -6.46
CA PRO A 92 2.70 7.39 -7.32
C PRO A 92 3.88 7.88 -6.48
N CYS A 93 5.06 7.40 -6.85
CA CYS A 93 6.33 7.86 -6.30
C CYS A 93 7.46 7.56 -7.30
N GLU A 94 8.63 8.10 -7.02
CA GLU A 94 9.82 7.98 -7.84
C GLU A 94 10.93 7.29 -7.04
N VAL A 95 11.72 6.50 -7.75
CA VAL A 95 12.96 5.91 -7.26
C VAL A 95 14.13 6.52 -8.01
N ILE A 96 14.99 7.20 -7.28
CA ILE A 96 16.18 7.86 -7.83
C ILE A 96 17.40 7.01 -7.48
N ASN A 97 18.22 6.70 -8.47
CA ASN A 97 19.50 6.04 -8.25
C ASN A 97 20.52 7.07 -7.72
N GLY A 98 20.99 6.83 -6.49
CA GLY A 98 21.84 7.73 -5.73
C GLY A 98 23.26 7.92 -6.28
N LYS A 99 23.64 7.24 -7.37
CA LYS A 99 24.96 7.39 -8.01
C LYS A 99 24.91 8.23 -9.28
N ASN A 100 23.88 8.08 -10.11
CA ASN A 100 23.77 8.71 -11.42
C ASN A 100 22.57 9.66 -11.56
N GLY A 101 21.67 9.73 -10.57
CA GLY A 101 20.46 10.55 -10.63
C GLY A 101 19.40 10.02 -11.59
N TYR A 102 19.51 8.77 -12.07
CA TYR A 102 18.49 8.19 -12.93
C TYR A 102 17.19 7.98 -12.15
N VAL A 103 16.09 8.49 -12.67
CA VAL A 103 14.77 8.48 -12.04
C VAL A 103 13.88 7.44 -12.71
N ARG A 104 13.22 6.60 -11.91
CA ARG A 104 12.19 5.66 -12.36
C ARG A 104 10.86 5.97 -11.67
N ALA A 105 9.78 5.95 -12.44
CA ALA A 105 8.43 5.90 -11.88
C ALA A 105 8.21 4.55 -11.18
N ASN A 106 7.47 4.58 -10.07
CA ASN A 106 7.18 3.38 -9.31
C ASN A 106 5.97 2.61 -9.87
N ASN A 107 6.20 1.36 -10.26
CA ASN A 107 5.17 0.37 -10.58
C ASN A 107 5.05 -0.73 -9.50
N SER A 108 5.82 -0.65 -8.41
CA SER A 108 5.75 -1.62 -7.30
C SER A 108 4.72 -1.24 -6.24
N PHE A 109 3.86 -2.19 -5.89
CA PHE A 109 2.98 -2.09 -4.73
C PHE A 109 3.77 -1.85 -3.42
N VAL A 110 4.91 -2.53 -3.25
CA VAL A 110 5.73 -2.48 -2.04
C VAL A 110 6.32 -1.10 -1.82
N ILE A 111 6.95 -0.52 -2.85
CA ILE A 111 7.54 0.83 -2.76
C ILE A 111 6.46 1.88 -2.54
N GLY A 112 5.31 1.74 -3.22
CA GLY A 112 4.16 2.62 -3.01
C GLY A 112 3.72 2.63 -1.54
N ARG A 113 3.60 1.45 -0.92
CA ARG A 113 3.24 1.34 0.50
C ARG A 113 4.28 1.94 1.44
N ILE A 114 5.57 1.69 1.19
CA ILE A 114 6.67 2.26 1.97
C ILE A 114 6.57 3.79 1.98
N VAL A 115 6.43 4.42 0.81
CA VAL A 115 6.35 5.89 0.68
C VAL A 115 5.04 6.43 1.23
N ARG A 116 3.91 5.74 1.01
CA ARG A 116 2.60 6.17 1.51
C ARG A 116 2.54 6.18 3.02
N ASP A 117 3.01 5.10 3.64
CA ASP A 117 2.90 4.88 5.08
C ASP A 117 4.05 5.53 5.86
N TYR A 118 4.95 6.26 5.19
CA TYR A 118 6.15 6.85 5.78
C TYR A 118 5.88 7.62 7.07
N GLU A 119 4.78 8.37 7.13
CA GLU A 119 4.44 9.13 8.33
C GLU A 119 4.23 8.26 9.59
N ALA A 120 3.79 7.01 9.43
CA ALA A 120 3.59 6.11 10.56
C ALA A 120 4.88 5.43 11.03
N TRP A 121 5.90 5.33 10.18
CA TRP A 121 7.12 4.58 10.49
C TRP A 121 8.42 5.40 10.44
N MET A 122 8.36 6.69 10.07
CA MET A 122 9.53 7.59 9.94
C MET A 122 10.42 7.71 11.19
N GLY A 123 9.91 7.31 12.36
CA GLY A 123 10.60 7.42 13.63
C GLY A 123 10.54 8.81 14.26
N SER A 124 10.80 8.89 15.57
CA SER A 124 10.69 10.12 16.35
C SER A 124 11.72 11.19 15.95
N ALA A 125 12.93 10.79 15.56
CA ALA A 125 13.98 11.72 15.15
C ALA A 125 13.58 12.51 13.89
N VAL A 126 13.04 11.84 12.87
CA VAL A 126 12.54 12.49 11.66
C VAL A 126 11.34 13.36 11.98
N HIS A 127 10.41 12.86 12.79
CA HIS A 127 9.23 13.63 13.20
C HIS A 127 9.61 14.93 13.90
N ASN A 128 10.55 14.89 14.85
CA ASN A 128 11.01 16.05 15.60
C ASN A 128 11.65 17.13 14.71
N ILE A 129 12.48 16.73 13.75
CA ILE A 129 13.04 17.69 12.77
C ILE A 129 11.94 18.25 11.88
N THR A 130 11.00 17.42 11.45
CA THR A 130 9.90 17.87 10.59
C THR A 130 9.06 18.92 11.30
N GLN A 131 8.71 18.70 12.59
CA GLN A 131 7.99 19.69 13.38
C GLN A 131 8.80 20.96 13.62
N SER A 132 10.11 20.83 13.92
CA SER A 132 10.95 22.01 14.16
C SER A 132 11.09 22.90 12.92
N LEU A 133 11.15 22.31 11.72
CA LEU A 133 11.15 23.06 10.46
C LEU A 133 9.81 23.73 10.17
N ILE A 134 8.69 23.05 10.44
CA ILE A 134 7.35 23.63 10.30
C ILE A 134 7.19 24.82 11.26
N ASP A 135 7.64 24.69 12.51
CA ASP A 135 7.57 25.75 13.50
C ASP A 135 8.50 26.91 13.17
N ALA A 136 9.70 26.64 12.66
CA ALA A 136 10.63 27.67 12.21
C ALA A 136 10.05 28.48 11.04
N ARG A 137 9.47 27.81 10.03
CA ARG A 137 8.77 28.46 8.93
C ARG A 137 7.59 29.28 9.44
N TRP A 138 6.78 28.72 10.33
CA TRP A 138 5.61 29.41 10.86
C TRP A 138 5.98 30.69 11.62
N LYS A 139 7.05 30.65 12.43
CA LYS A 139 7.56 31.85 13.12
C LYS A 139 8.04 32.91 12.14
N PHE A 140 8.79 32.50 11.10
CA PHE A 140 9.25 33.42 10.07
C PHE A 140 8.08 34.09 9.32
N ASP A 141 7.07 33.32 8.93
CA ASP A 141 5.88 33.83 8.24
C ASP A 141 5.09 34.80 9.15
N LYS A 142 5.00 34.53 10.46
CA LYS A 142 4.41 35.45 11.44
C LYS A 142 5.17 36.77 11.56
N GLU A 143 6.50 36.71 11.63
CA GLU A 143 7.35 37.89 11.73
C GLU A 143 7.27 38.77 10.48
N ILE A 144 7.08 38.17 9.30
CA ILE A 144 6.84 38.91 8.06
C ILE A 144 5.48 39.58 8.09
N ALA A 145 4.41 38.84 8.41
CA ALA A 145 3.07 39.39 8.48
C ALA A 145 2.99 40.57 9.46
N GLU A 146 3.58 40.42 10.65
CA GLU A 146 3.61 41.48 11.66
C GLU A 146 4.35 42.75 11.20
N LYS A 147 5.38 42.60 10.34
CA LYS A 147 6.09 43.74 9.74
C LYS A 147 5.25 44.44 8.67
N ASP A 148 4.45 43.69 7.93
CA ASP A 148 3.59 44.24 6.88
C ASP A 148 2.39 44.97 7.49
N ILE A 149 1.68 44.33 8.43
CA ILE A 149 0.53 44.88 9.14
C ILE A 149 0.59 44.43 10.61
N PRO A 150 0.72 45.36 11.57
CA PRO A 150 0.69 45.03 12.99
C PRO A 150 -0.59 44.28 13.39
N GLY A 151 -0.43 43.17 14.12
CA GLY A 151 -1.51 42.27 14.53
C GLY A 151 -1.85 41.17 13.53
N SER A 152 -1.40 41.24 12.28
CA SER A 152 -1.70 40.21 11.27
C SER A 152 -0.91 38.91 11.48
N GLY A 153 0.16 38.92 12.28
CA GLY A 153 0.89 37.71 12.67
C GLY A 153 0.02 36.71 13.46
N ALA A 154 -1.04 37.18 14.12
CA ALA A 154 -2.00 36.32 14.82
C ALA A 154 -2.88 35.49 13.85
N GLU A 155 -3.09 35.97 12.63
CA GLU A 155 -3.95 35.33 11.62
C GLU A 155 -3.20 34.28 10.78
N VAL A 156 -1.87 34.24 10.86
CA VAL A 156 -1.06 33.30 10.08
C VAL A 156 -1.28 31.87 10.57
N VAL A 157 -1.94 31.08 9.72
CA VAL A 157 -2.19 29.65 9.95
C VAL A 157 -0.89 28.85 9.87
N ARG A 158 -0.73 27.86 10.75
CA ARG A 158 0.44 26.97 10.75
C ARG A 158 0.52 26.19 9.44
N PRO A 159 1.65 26.23 8.71
CA PRO A 159 1.80 25.50 7.46
C PRO A 159 1.77 23.99 7.69
N ARG A 160 1.27 23.24 6.71
CA ARG A 160 1.26 21.76 6.76
C ARG A 160 2.62 21.14 6.47
N GLN A 161 3.47 21.83 5.71
CA GLN A 161 4.77 21.35 5.25
C GLN A 161 5.78 22.50 5.22
N ALA A 162 7.05 22.17 5.50
CA ALA A 162 8.15 23.11 5.44
C ALA A 162 9.44 22.40 4.99
N GLY A 163 10.09 22.97 3.97
CA GLY A 163 11.39 22.53 3.48
C GLY A 163 11.42 21.10 2.95
N LEU A 164 12.62 20.52 3.01
CA LEU A 164 12.89 19.12 2.66
C LEU A 164 13.53 18.42 3.85
N VAL A 165 13.08 17.19 4.13
CA VAL A 165 13.64 16.32 5.15
C VAL A 165 14.07 15.01 4.49
N VAL A 166 15.38 14.76 4.52
CA VAL A 166 15.99 13.54 3.99
C VAL A 166 16.38 12.65 5.15
N SER A 167 15.77 11.47 5.19
CA SER A 167 16.08 10.42 6.17
C SER A 167 17.02 9.40 5.55
N PHE A 168 17.92 8.86 6.36
CA PHE A 168 18.92 7.86 5.97
C PHE A 168 18.61 6.55 6.65
N TRP A 169 18.55 5.50 5.84
CA TRP A 169 18.23 4.14 6.26
C TRP A 169 19.22 3.17 5.63
N GLU A 170 19.48 2.06 6.32
CA GLU A 170 20.31 0.97 5.84
C GLU A 170 19.52 -0.34 5.83
N PRO A 171 19.72 -1.25 4.87
CA PRO A 171 19.11 -2.58 4.92
C PRO A 171 19.51 -3.31 6.20
N SER A 172 18.54 -3.95 6.84
CA SER A 172 18.79 -4.64 8.10
C SER A 172 19.82 -5.76 7.95
N GLN A 173 20.64 -5.92 8.98
CA GLN A 173 21.65 -6.98 9.02
C GLN A 173 21.13 -8.29 9.58
N THR A 174 20.01 -8.25 10.33
CA THR A 174 19.45 -9.39 11.05
C THR A 174 18.28 -10.03 10.32
N ILE A 175 17.47 -9.24 9.60
CA ILE A 175 16.27 -9.70 8.93
C ILE A 175 16.53 -9.82 7.42
N GLU A 176 16.20 -10.98 6.87
CA GLU A 176 16.32 -11.22 5.42
C GLU A 176 15.25 -10.46 4.62
N ALA A 177 15.66 -9.82 3.54
CA ALA A 177 14.73 -9.14 2.63
C ALA A 177 14.00 -10.12 1.70
N GLY A 178 12.82 -9.73 1.22
CA GLY A 178 11.97 -10.53 0.33
C GLY A 178 11.16 -11.62 1.05
N LYS A 179 10.85 -11.41 2.34
CA LYS A 179 9.96 -12.28 3.12
C LYS A 179 8.89 -11.42 3.82
N PRO A 180 7.63 -11.88 3.88
CA PRO A 180 6.59 -11.13 4.57
C PRO A 180 6.80 -11.22 6.08
N GLY A 181 6.51 -10.14 6.80
CA GLY A 181 6.50 -10.16 8.26
C GLY A 181 5.18 -10.69 8.83
N HIS A 182 5.25 -11.26 10.03
CA HIS A 182 4.08 -11.69 10.80
C HIS A 182 3.72 -10.61 11.84
N ASP A 183 2.97 -9.62 11.41
CA ASP A 183 2.48 -8.52 12.25
C ASP A 183 0.99 -8.69 12.59
N ILE A 184 0.41 -7.68 13.25
CA ILE A 184 -0.98 -7.72 13.71
C ILE A 184 -1.98 -7.96 12.56
N LEU A 185 -1.62 -7.51 11.35
CA LEU A 185 -2.43 -7.69 10.14
C LEU A 185 -2.51 -9.17 9.76
N HIS A 186 -1.38 -9.87 9.81
CA HIS A 186 -1.32 -11.31 9.57
C HIS A 186 -2.16 -12.08 10.59
N TRP A 187 -2.01 -11.78 11.89
CA TRP A 187 -2.78 -12.47 12.94
C TRP A 187 -4.27 -12.15 12.90
N SER A 188 -4.65 -10.93 12.50
CA SER A 188 -6.06 -10.54 12.41
C SER A 188 -6.86 -11.42 11.45
N GLY A 189 -6.26 -11.87 10.35
CA GLY A 189 -6.92 -12.77 9.40
C GLY A 189 -7.15 -14.17 9.96
N LEU A 190 -6.19 -14.72 10.70
CA LEU A 190 -6.33 -16.03 11.34
C LEU A 190 -7.38 -16.00 12.45
N ILE A 191 -7.35 -14.96 13.29
CA ILE A 191 -8.36 -14.76 14.33
C ILE A 191 -9.74 -14.60 13.71
N THR A 192 -9.85 -13.85 12.62
CA THR A 192 -11.12 -13.66 11.91
C THR A 192 -11.63 -14.95 11.30
N ALA A 193 -10.77 -15.76 10.66
CA ALA A 193 -11.17 -17.07 10.14
C ALA A 193 -11.68 -18.00 11.27
N ALA A 194 -11.04 -17.97 12.45
CA ALA A 194 -11.52 -18.73 13.61
C ALA A 194 -12.89 -18.23 14.11
N ILE A 195 -13.10 -16.92 14.16
CA ILE A 195 -14.40 -16.31 14.50
C ILE A 195 -15.47 -16.70 13.48
N GLN A 196 -15.14 -16.66 12.18
CA GLN A 196 -16.04 -17.04 11.10
C GLN A 196 -16.49 -18.49 11.22
N LEU A 197 -15.56 -19.41 11.46
CA LEU A 197 -15.88 -20.82 11.71
C LEU A 197 -16.71 -21.00 12.98
N GLY A 198 -16.44 -20.22 14.02
CA GLY A 198 -17.24 -20.20 15.25
C GLY A 198 -18.70 -19.77 15.01
N ILE A 199 -18.91 -18.68 14.26
CA ILE A 199 -20.26 -18.22 13.88
C ILE A 199 -20.96 -19.27 13.01
N ALA A 200 -20.23 -19.84 12.05
CA ALA A 200 -20.76 -20.85 11.14
C ALA A 200 -21.10 -22.18 11.81
N ALA A 201 -20.54 -22.48 12.98
CA ALA A 201 -20.84 -23.67 13.77
C ALA A 201 -22.14 -23.54 14.58
N ILE A 202 -22.66 -22.32 14.80
CA ILE A 202 -23.89 -22.10 15.60
C ILE A 202 -25.10 -22.82 14.98
N PRO A 203 -25.38 -22.71 13.67
CA PRO A 203 -26.52 -23.41 13.08
C PRO A 203 -26.39 -24.93 13.12
N CYS A 204 -25.15 -25.42 12.99
CA CYS A 204 -24.84 -26.84 13.07
C CYS A 204 -25.15 -27.40 14.48
N GLY A 205 -24.86 -26.63 15.53
CA GLY A 205 -25.12 -27.03 16.91
C GLY A 205 -26.59 -26.90 17.35
N LEU A 206 -27.30 -25.88 16.86
CA LEU A 206 -28.68 -25.60 17.28
C LEU A 206 -29.73 -26.34 16.45
N TRP A 207 -29.56 -26.40 15.13
CA TRP A 207 -30.56 -26.94 14.21
C TRP A 207 -30.06 -28.15 13.42
N GLY A 208 -28.81 -28.58 13.62
CA GLY A 208 -28.18 -29.64 12.83
C GLY A 208 -27.84 -29.22 11.39
N ASP A 209 -27.96 -27.92 11.07
CA ASP A 209 -27.66 -27.38 9.75
C ASP A 209 -26.16 -27.13 9.60
N TRP A 210 -25.48 -28.09 8.96
CA TRP A 210 -24.04 -28.03 8.70
C TRP A 210 -23.68 -27.24 7.43
N SER A 211 -24.67 -26.71 6.69
CA SER A 211 -24.45 -26.05 5.40
C SER A 211 -23.54 -24.82 5.52
N VAL A 212 -23.84 -23.91 6.46
CA VAL A 212 -23.06 -22.68 6.69
C VAL A 212 -21.62 -22.99 7.08
N LEU A 213 -21.42 -24.02 7.92
CA LEU A 213 -20.09 -24.47 8.35
C LEU A 213 -19.28 -25.03 7.18
N LEU A 214 -19.89 -25.87 6.35
CA LEU A 214 -19.24 -26.43 5.16
C LEU A 214 -18.84 -25.33 4.18
N ILE A 215 -19.75 -24.40 3.88
CA ILE A 215 -19.45 -23.30 2.95
C ILE A 215 -18.36 -22.40 3.50
N THR A 216 -18.42 -22.02 4.79
CA THR A 216 -17.41 -21.18 5.41
C THR A 216 -16.04 -21.87 5.45
N GLY A 217 -16.01 -23.18 5.75
CA GLY A 217 -14.78 -23.97 5.74
C GLY A 217 -14.17 -24.08 4.34
N ALA A 218 -14.99 -24.44 3.35
CA ALA A 218 -14.56 -24.52 1.95
C ALA A 218 -14.07 -23.16 1.43
N ALA A 219 -14.80 -22.09 1.71
CA ALA A 219 -14.41 -20.73 1.35
C ALA A 219 -13.07 -20.33 1.99
N THR A 220 -12.89 -20.62 3.28
CA THR A 220 -11.63 -20.33 4.00
C THR A 220 -10.45 -21.05 3.36
N ILE A 221 -10.63 -22.32 2.99
CA ILE A 221 -9.59 -23.11 2.29
C ILE A 221 -9.27 -22.48 0.93
N LEU A 222 -10.29 -22.06 0.17
CA LEU A 222 -10.09 -21.39 -1.12
C LEU A 222 -9.36 -20.05 -0.97
N CYS A 223 -9.73 -19.23 0.02
CA CYS A 223 -9.06 -17.96 0.34
C CYS A 223 -7.57 -18.17 0.60
N PHE A 224 -7.24 -19.12 1.48
CA PHE A 224 -5.84 -19.40 1.84
C PHE A 224 -5.09 -20.05 0.68
N GLY A 225 -5.70 -20.95 -0.07
CA GLY A 225 -5.10 -21.58 -1.24
C GLY A 225 -4.76 -20.57 -2.34
N MET A 226 -5.66 -19.61 -2.60
CA MET A 226 -5.42 -18.56 -3.60
C MET A 226 -4.35 -17.56 -3.16
N GLY A 227 -4.28 -17.25 -1.87
CA GLY A 227 -3.24 -16.40 -1.32
C GLY A 227 -1.88 -17.09 -1.14
N ALA A 228 -1.83 -18.43 -1.10
CA ALA A 228 -0.62 -19.23 -0.93
C ALA A 228 0.11 -19.54 -2.25
N LEU A 229 -0.40 -19.07 -3.40
CA LEU A 229 0.30 -19.23 -4.68
C LEU A 229 1.67 -18.52 -4.62
N ASP A 230 2.75 -19.27 -4.88
CA ASP A 230 4.13 -18.76 -4.86
C ASP A 230 4.33 -17.53 -5.77
N GLN A 231 3.52 -17.46 -6.82
CA GLN A 231 3.48 -16.35 -7.76
C GLN A 231 3.35 -14.98 -7.08
N TRP A 232 2.59 -14.88 -5.99
CA TRP A 232 2.48 -13.64 -5.23
C TRP A 232 3.82 -13.16 -4.69
N GLY A 233 4.64 -14.07 -4.17
CA GLY A 233 5.97 -13.73 -3.64
C GLY A 233 6.94 -13.34 -4.75
N VAL A 234 6.90 -14.05 -5.87
CA VAL A 234 7.73 -13.77 -7.05
C VAL A 234 7.44 -12.37 -7.59
N GLU A 235 6.16 -12.02 -7.75
CA GLU A 235 5.74 -10.71 -8.25
C GLU A 235 6.00 -9.58 -7.26
N LYS A 236 5.70 -9.81 -5.98
CA LYS A 236 5.85 -8.81 -4.92
C LYS A 236 7.29 -8.34 -4.75
N TRP A 237 8.25 -9.25 -4.92
CA TRP A 237 9.69 -8.95 -4.85
C TRP A 237 10.40 -9.26 -6.17
N ALA A 238 9.78 -8.92 -7.29
CA ALA A 238 10.33 -9.08 -8.64
C ALA A 238 11.53 -8.15 -8.90
N CYS A 239 12.66 -8.44 -8.26
CA CYS A 239 13.88 -7.64 -8.34
C CYS A 239 15.11 -8.49 -8.02
N ARG A 240 16.28 -8.00 -8.44
CA ARG A 240 17.55 -8.64 -8.06
C ARG A 240 17.87 -8.35 -6.61
N ARG A 241 18.55 -9.29 -5.96
CA ARG A 241 19.18 -9.05 -4.66
C ARG A 241 20.52 -8.38 -4.86
N LEU A 242 20.78 -7.34 -4.09
CA LEU A 242 22.06 -6.66 -4.09
C LEU A 242 23.11 -7.53 -3.41
N ASN A 243 24.29 -7.52 -4.02
CA ASN A 243 25.48 -8.22 -3.54
C ASN A 243 26.60 -7.20 -3.33
N LYS A 244 27.65 -7.56 -2.58
CA LYS A 244 28.80 -6.67 -2.30
C LYS A 244 29.47 -6.07 -3.55
N ARG A 245 29.31 -6.71 -4.73
CA ARG A 245 29.80 -6.22 -6.03
C ARG A 245 28.93 -5.10 -6.63
N SER A 246 27.65 -5.03 -6.28
CA SER A 246 26.66 -4.06 -6.76
C SER A 246 26.22 -3.16 -5.60
N LYS A 247 27.01 -2.11 -5.33
CA LYS A 247 26.63 -1.09 -4.35
C LYS A 247 25.81 -0.01 -5.05
N LYS A 248 24.52 0.06 -4.73
CA LYS A 248 23.60 1.09 -5.22
C LYS A 248 22.92 1.78 -4.04
N ASN A 249 22.83 3.10 -4.06
CA ASN A 249 22.01 3.83 -3.10
C ASN A 249 20.74 4.26 -3.82
N PHE A 250 19.64 4.36 -3.08
CA PHE A 250 18.35 4.73 -3.66
C PHE A 250 17.74 5.86 -2.86
N ILE A 251 16.98 6.72 -3.53
CA ILE A 251 16.11 7.69 -2.87
C ILE A 251 14.67 7.41 -3.30
N LEU A 252 13.78 7.26 -2.32
CA LEU A 252 12.35 7.17 -2.55
C LEU A 252 11.71 8.52 -2.21
N THR A 253 10.93 9.07 -3.13
CA THR A 253 10.24 10.35 -2.93
C THR A 253 8.92 10.39 -3.71
N ARG A 254 8.00 11.29 -3.35
CA ARG A 254 6.83 11.62 -4.19
C ARG A 254 7.14 12.65 -5.28
N GLY A 255 8.41 13.05 -5.41
CA GLY A 255 8.88 14.04 -6.38
C GLY A 255 8.86 15.46 -5.83
N ASN A 256 8.83 16.44 -6.72
CA ASN A 256 8.83 17.86 -6.34
C ASN A 256 7.58 18.21 -5.52
N GLY A 257 7.74 19.05 -4.50
CA GLY A 257 6.69 19.42 -3.53
C GLY A 257 6.50 18.42 -2.39
N ALA A 258 7.20 17.28 -2.39
CA ALA A 258 7.22 16.37 -1.26
C ALA A 258 8.13 16.91 -0.14
N GLN A 259 7.66 16.85 1.11
CA GLN A 259 8.48 17.23 2.28
C GLN A 259 9.53 16.18 2.65
N HIS A 260 9.34 14.92 2.24
CA HIS A 260 10.16 13.80 2.66
C HIS A 260 10.85 13.09 1.49
N ALA A 261 12.13 12.78 1.68
CA ALA A 261 12.87 11.84 0.87
C ALA A 261 13.49 10.75 1.75
N ILE A 262 13.41 9.50 1.30
CA ILE A 262 13.90 8.32 2.03
C ILE A 262 15.14 7.82 1.29
N ALA A 263 16.32 8.13 1.82
CA ALA A 263 17.58 7.65 1.28
C ALA A 263 17.95 6.31 1.90
N ILE A 264 18.11 5.28 1.06
CA ILE A 264 18.48 3.92 1.45
C ILE A 264 19.91 3.66 0.99
N ILE A 265 20.81 3.50 1.95
CA ILE A 265 22.24 3.25 1.74
C ILE A 265 22.45 1.73 1.80
N SER A 266 22.50 1.07 0.65
CA SER A 266 22.40 -0.40 0.63
C SER A 266 23.64 -1.13 1.13
N HIS A 267 24.82 -0.52 1.00
CA HIS A 267 26.13 -1.18 1.16
C HIS A 267 26.27 -2.51 0.39
N GLY A 268 25.49 -2.70 -0.68
CA GLY A 268 25.44 -3.96 -1.44
C GLY A 268 24.67 -5.09 -0.76
N ARG A 269 23.67 -4.76 0.07
CA ARG A 269 22.69 -5.66 0.69
C ARG A 269 21.25 -5.22 0.39
N GLY A 270 20.31 -6.12 0.57
CA GLY A 270 18.88 -5.86 0.36
C GLY A 270 18.42 -6.06 -1.08
N LEU A 271 17.27 -5.48 -1.41
CA LEU A 271 16.65 -5.57 -2.74
C LEU A 271 17.12 -4.41 -3.63
N ASP A 272 17.26 -4.66 -4.93
CA ASP A 272 17.49 -3.60 -5.91
C ASP A 272 16.18 -2.85 -6.15
N LEU A 273 16.02 -1.70 -5.49
CA LEU A 273 14.79 -0.92 -5.53
C LEU A 273 14.54 -0.27 -6.90
N GLU A 274 15.59 -0.09 -7.70
CA GLU A 274 15.46 0.41 -9.07
C GLU A 274 14.77 -0.63 -9.97
N ASP A 275 15.17 -1.90 -9.85
CA ASP A 275 14.52 -3.01 -10.55
C ASP A 275 13.10 -3.20 -10.01
N LEU A 276 12.94 -3.16 -8.69
CA LEU A 276 11.63 -3.31 -8.07
C LEU A 276 10.65 -2.23 -8.54
N ALA A 277 11.11 -0.98 -8.69
CA ALA A 277 10.30 0.14 -9.19
C ALA A 277 9.84 -0.03 -10.64
N THR A 278 10.66 -0.69 -11.47
CA THR A 278 10.30 -1.00 -12.86
C THR A 278 9.05 -1.90 -12.91
N GLY A 279 8.84 -2.69 -11.85
CA GLY A 279 7.69 -3.55 -11.67
C GLY A 279 7.75 -4.79 -12.55
N PHE A 280 6.74 -5.63 -12.39
CA PHE A 280 6.59 -6.86 -13.16
C PHE A 280 6.15 -6.62 -14.61
N ASP A 281 5.53 -5.46 -14.88
CA ASP A 281 4.97 -5.08 -16.19
C ASP A 281 6.02 -4.87 -17.29
N ASN A 282 7.30 -4.73 -16.94
CA ASN A 282 8.41 -4.44 -17.87
C ASN A 282 9.49 -5.54 -17.90
N LEU A 283 9.23 -6.72 -17.34
CA LEU A 283 10.14 -7.86 -17.47
C LEU A 283 9.80 -8.62 -18.76
N ASP A 284 10.75 -8.73 -19.68
CA ASP A 284 10.62 -9.35 -21.03
C ASP A 284 10.29 -10.87 -21.04
N ALA A 285 9.82 -11.46 -19.94
CA ALA A 285 9.51 -12.89 -19.85
C ALA A 285 8.14 -13.12 -19.21
N PRO A 286 7.33 -14.09 -19.73
CA PRO A 286 6.04 -14.42 -19.16
C PRO A 286 6.29 -15.04 -17.80
N SER A 287 5.76 -14.39 -16.78
CA SER A 287 6.33 -14.45 -15.46
C SER A 287 5.39 -15.11 -14.46
N ILE A 288 4.17 -15.44 -14.88
CA ILE A 288 3.35 -16.48 -14.26
C ILE A 288 3.76 -17.86 -14.75
N THR A 289 4.05 -18.78 -13.81
CA THR A 289 4.27 -20.17 -14.18
C THR A 289 2.97 -20.76 -14.75
N LEU A 290 3.06 -21.62 -15.76
CA LEU A 290 1.89 -22.32 -16.32
C LEU A 290 1.08 -23.00 -15.20
N PHE A 291 1.77 -23.54 -14.20
CA PHE A 291 1.15 -24.10 -13.00
C PHE A 291 0.33 -23.06 -12.22
N ALA A 292 0.89 -21.89 -11.90
CA ALA A 292 0.16 -20.84 -11.18
C ALA A 292 -1.04 -20.30 -11.98
N GLN A 293 -0.93 -20.22 -13.31
CA GLN A 293 -2.03 -19.83 -14.19
C GLN A 293 -3.15 -20.86 -14.16
N LEU A 294 -2.84 -22.15 -14.37
CA LEU A 294 -3.81 -23.24 -14.30
C LEU A 294 -4.42 -23.37 -12.89
N ALA A 295 -3.62 -23.19 -11.85
CA ALA A 295 -4.10 -23.19 -10.46
C ALA A 295 -5.06 -22.03 -10.19
N THR A 296 -4.79 -20.83 -10.72
CA THR A 296 -5.67 -19.67 -10.59
C THR A 296 -7.01 -19.91 -11.30
N ILE A 297 -6.98 -20.47 -12.52
CA ILE A 297 -8.19 -20.86 -13.26
C ILE A 297 -8.98 -21.91 -12.48
N PHE A 298 -8.31 -22.95 -11.99
CA PHE A 298 -8.95 -24.02 -11.22
C PHE A 298 -9.59 -23.49 -9.92
N LEU A 299 -8.87 -22.68 -9.15
CA LEU A 299 -9.40 -22.04 -7.94
C LEU A 299 -10.58 -21.12 -8.26
N GLY A 300 -10.52 -20.38 -9.37
CA GLY A 300 -11.62 -19.55 -9.83
C GLY A 300 -12.87 -20.34 -10.21
N LEU A 301 -12.71 -21.51 -10.85
CA LEU A 301 -13.83 -22.42 -11.11
C LEU A 301 -14.43 -22.97 -9.80
N LEU A 302 -13.61 -23.31 -8.82
CA LEU A 302 -14.08 -23.75 -7.50
C LEU A 302 -14.87 -22.65 -6.77
N TRP A 303 -14.49 -21.37 -6.93
CA TRP A 303 -15.29 -20.25 -6.42
C TRP A 303 -16.69 -20.18 -7.04
N VAL A 304 -16.82 -20.44 -8.34
CA VAL A 304 -18.13 -20.51 -9.02
C VAL A 304 -18.96 -21.67 -8.48
N VAL A 305 -18.36 -22.85 -8.31
CA VAL A 305 -19.04 -24.03 -7.72
C VAL A 305 -19.51 -23.72 -6.30
N LEU A 306 -18.67 -23.07 -5.49
CA LEU A 306 -19.03 -22.68 -4.13
C LEU A 306 -20.21 -21.70 -4.11
N LEU A 307 -20.25 -20.72 -5.03
CA LEU A 307 -21.35 -19.76 -5.13
C LEU A 307 -22.67 -20.43 -5.53
N ILE A 308 -22.64 -21.35 -6.50
CA ILE A 308 -23.82 -22.13 -6.88
C ILE A 308 -24.31 -22.92 -5.66
N THR A 309 -23.39 -23.55 -4.93
CA THR A 309 -23.71 -24.30 -3.71
C THR A 309 -24.30 -23.40 -2.62
N SER A 310 -23.78 -22.18 -2.44
CA SER A 310 -24.30 -21.25 -1.43
C SER A 310 -25.70 -20.73 -1.74
N SER A 311 -26.08 -20.67 -3.02
CA SER A 311 -27.44 -20.26 -3.42
C SER A 311 -28.54 -21.21 -2.92
N ALA A 312 -28.18 -22.44 -2.52
CA ALA A 312 -29.13 -23.42 -1.98
C ALA A 312 -29.48 -23.18 -0.50
N ILE A 313 -28.79 -22.27 0.20
CA ILE A 313 -29.04 -21.98 1.63
C ILE A 313 -30.14 -20.91 1.75
N THR A 314 -31.32 -21.32 2.20
CA THR A 314 -32.44 -20.40 2.48
C THR A 314 -32.64 -20.14 3.97
N ASP A 315 -32.43 -21.14 4.83
CA ASP A 315 -32.96 -21.11 6.20
C ASP A 315 -32.00 -20.46 7.22
N SER A 316 -30.69 -20.43 6.91
CA SER A 316 -29.62 -19.92 7.80
C SER A 316 -28.82 -18.76 7.17
N ALA A 317 -29.41 -18.04 6.22
CA ALA A 317 -28.74 -17.01 5.41
C ALA A 317 -28.05 -15.90 6.24
N TRP A 318 -28.65 -15.50 7.37
CA TRP A 318 -28.09 -14.49 8.28
C TRP A 318 -26.71 -14.85 8.84
N PHE A 319 -26.45 -16.13 9.13
CA PHE A 319 -25.14 -16.56 9.62
C PHE A 319 -24.08 -16.43 8.53
N LEU A 320 -24.43 -16.73 7.28
CA LEU A 320 -23.53 -16.55 6.14
C LEU A 320 -23.26 -15.06 5.88
N ILE A 321 -24.28 -14.20 6.00
CA ILE A 321 -24.12 -12.74 5.91
C ILE A 321 -23.22 -12.22 7.03
N ALA A 322 -23.42 -12.69 8.27
CA ALA A 322 -22.59 -12.30 9.40
C ALA A 322 -21.12 -12.71 9.19
N VAL A 323 -20.89 -13.97 8.78
CA VAL A 323 -19.54 -14.48 8.43
C VAL A 323 -18.91 -13.61 7.35
N GLY A 324 -19.59 -13.40 6.23
CA GLY A 324 -19.06 -12.61 5.12
C GLY A 324 -18.82 -11.14 5.50
N GLY A 325 -19.73 -10.54 6.28
CA GLY A 325 -19.63 -9.16 6.75
C GLY A 325 -18.44 -8.91 7.68
N VAL A 326 -18.20 -9.81 8.64
CA VAL A 326 -16.99 -9.76 9.50
C VAL A 326 -15.73 -9.83 8.64
N GLY A 327 -15.74 -10.68 7.61
CA GLY A 327 -14.63 -10.77 6.66
C GLY A 327 -14.43 -9.51 5.82
N ILE A 328 -15.50 -8.86 5.35
CA ILE A 328 -15.42 -7.57 4.65
C ILE A 328 -14.68 -6.54 5.53
N LEU A 329 -15.08 -6.42 6.80
CA LEU A 329 -14.47 -5.49 7.74
C LEU A 329 -12.97 -5.78 7.94
N GLN A 330 -12.60 -7.05 8.12
CA GLN A 330 -11.20 -7.43 8.26
C GLN A 330 -10.39 -7.14 6.99
N ASN A 331 -10.93 -7.47 5.81
CA ASN A 331 -10.26 -7.23 4.54
C ASN A 331 -10.09 -5.74 4.25
N MET A 332 -11.08 -4.90 4.58
CA MET A 332 -10.96 -3.45 4.50
C MET A 332 -9.90 -2.90 5.45
N PHE A 333 -9.88 -3.40 6.69
CA PHE A 333 -8.86 -3.05 7.67
C PHE A 333 -7.47 -3.42 7.13
N VAL A 334 -7.27 -4.65 6.66
CA VAL A 334 -5.99 -5.08 6.08
C VAL A 334 -5.62 -4.21 4.90
N ALA A 335 -6.48 -4.08 3.89
CA ALA A 335 -6.19 -3.32 2.68
C ALA A 335 -5.87 -1.85 2.95
N GLY A 336 -6.47 -1.24 3.98
CA GLY A 336 -6.32 0.18 4.30
C GLY A 336 -5.18 0.51 5.26
N TRP A 337 -4.84 -0.40 6.19
CA TRP A 337 -3.93 -0.09 7.28
C TRP A 337 -2.51 0.24 6.83
N LYS A 338 -1.81 0.99 7.67
CA LYS A 338 -0.42 1.38 7.47
C LYS A 338 0.50 0.24 7.89
N ARG A 339 1.59 0.00 7.17
CA ARG A 339 2.49 -1.13 7.47
C ARG A 339 3.96 -0.73 7.46
N ASN A 340 4.75 -1.34 8.34
CA ASN A 340 6.20 -1.11 8.41
C ASN A 340 6.93 -1.77 7.22
N PRO A 341 8.03 -1.18 6.73
CA PRO A 341 8.82 -1.74 5.62
C PRO A 341 9.29 -3.19 5.85
N ALA A 342 9.67 -3.52 7.09
CA ALA A 342 10.07 -4.89 7.44
C ALA A 342 8.96 -5.92 7.20
N ALA A 343 7.70 -5.57 7.47
CA ALA A 343 6.58 -6.48 7.26
C ALA A 343 6.18 -6.61 5.77
N LEU A 344 6.56 -5.63 4.95
CA LEU A 344 6.45 -5.67 3.48
C LEU A 344 7.62 -6.43 2.81
N GLY A 345 8.61 -6.89 3.59
CA GLY A 345 9.79 -7.60 3.11
C GLY A 345 10.95 -6.70 2.69
N VAL A 346 10.95 -5.43 3.10
CA VAL A 346 12.06 -4.49 2.92
C VAL A 346 12.53 -4.00 4.31
N PRO A 347 13.21 -4.85 5.10
CA PRO A 347 13.67 -4.48 6.42
C PRO A 347 14.78 -3.43 6.33
N ILE A 348 14.54 -2.26 6.90
CA ILE A 348 15.47 -1.12 6.91
C ILE A 348 15.59 -0.56 8.34
N ASP A 349 16.80 -0.18 8.70
CA ASP A 349 17.18 0.35 10.01
C ASP A 349 17.55 1.84 9.88
N TYR A 350 17.13 2.64 10.85
CA TYR A 350 17.34 4.09 10.84
C TYR A 350 18.80 4.46 11.15
N VAL A 351 19.38 5.36 10.36
CA VAL A 351 20.76 5.84 10.52
C VAL A 351 20.83 7.31 10.90
N GLY A 352 19.96 8.14 10.34
CA GLY A 352 19.98 9.57 10.64
C GLY A 352 19.01 10.38 9.78
N VAL A 353 19.01 11.68 9.98
CA VAL A 353 18.15 12.61 9.25
C VAL A 353 18.85 13.94 9.05
N VAL A 354 18.55 14.61 7.95
CA VAL A 354 18.96 15.98 7.64
C VAL A 354 17.74 16.70 7.09
N GLY A 355 17.53 17.95 7.52
CA GLY A 355 16.44 18.77 6.98
C GLY A 355 16.67 20.25 7.25
N ASP A 356 16.23 21.07 6.30
CA ASP A 356 16.28 22.53 6.33
C ASP A 356 15.03 23.09 5.64
N VAL A 357 14.61 24.30 6.01
CA VAL A 357 13.53 25.05 5.36
C VAL A 357 13.88 25.33 3.89
N LYS A 358 15.17 25.52 3.58
CA LYS A 358 15.66 25.64 2.20
C LYS A 358 16.07 24.28 1.64
N VAL A 359 15.43 23.89 0.54
CA VAL A 359 15.69 22.63 -0.17
C VAL A 359 17.17 22.50 -0.55
N MET A 360 17.78 23.55 -1.12
CA MET A 360 19.19 23.54 -1.54
C MET A 360 20.15 23.23 -0.39
N ASN A 361 19.93 23.82 0.79
CA ASN A 361 20.74 23.56 1.97
C ASN A 361 20.66 22.09 2.40
N THR A 362 19.46 21.51 2.32
CA THR A 362 19.24 20.09 2.61
C THR A 362 20.01 19.21 1.63
N LEU A 363 19.94 19.50 0.32
CA LEU A 363 20.66 18.74 -0.70
C LEU A 363 22.18 18.82 -0.53
N LEU A 364 22.73 20.01 -0.24
CA LEU A 364 24.15 20.18 0.07
C LEU A 364 24.56 19.43 1.34
N ALA A 365 23.74 19.44 2.38
CA ALA A 365 23.99 18.71 3.61
C ALA A 365 23.95 17.18 3.40
N VAL A 366 23.07 16.70 2.52
CA VAL A 366 23.05 15.28 2.08
C VAL A 366 24.33 14.94 1.33
N GLU A 367 24.78 15.79 0.40
CA GLU A 367 26.02 15.58 -0.36
C GLU A 367 27.26 15.55 0.53
N ARG A 368 27.33 16.43 1.53
CA ARG A 368 28.43 16.42 2.53
C ARG A 368 28.48 15.12 3.33
N LYS A 369 27.33 14.46 3.54
CA LYS A 369 27.23 13.21 4.30
C LYS A 369 27.49 11.99 3.43
N TYR A 370 26.93 11.95 2.21
CA TYR A 370 27.09 10.86 1.26
C TYR A 370 27.38 11.41 -0.15
N GLU A 371 28.56 11.08 -0.67
CA GLU A 371 29.00 11.50 -2.00
C GLU A 371 27.98 11.10 -3.09
N LYS A 372 27.69 12.03 -4.00
CA LYS A 372 26.77 11.93 -5.16
C LYS A 372 25.29 11.80 -4.82
N LEU A 373 24.95 11.57 -3.56
CA LEU A 373 23.57 11.35 -3.16
C LEU A 373 22.76 12.64 -3.23
N GLY A 374 23.31 13.77 -2.77
CA GLY A 374 22.66 15.07 -2.87
C GLY A 374 22.54 15.53 -4.32
N GLN A 375 23.60 15.33 -5.12
CA GLN A 375 23.61 15.64 -6.55
C GLN A 375 22.53 14.87 -7.32
N SER A 376 22.33 13.59 -7.00
CA SER A 376 21.33 12.74 -7.66
C SER A 376 19.90 13.23 -7.49
N MET A 377 19.62 14.00 -6.43
CA MET A 377 18.29 14.51 -6.09
C MET A 377 17.98 15.87 -6.72
N ILE A 378 18.99 16.59 -7.24
CA ILE A 378 18.81 17.95 -7.78
C ILE A 378 17.74 17.96 -8.88
N GLY A 379 17.80 17.03 -9.83
CA GLY A 379 16.86 16.98 -10.95
C GLY A 379 15.39 16.83 -10.53
N SER A 380 15.11 16.07 -9.47
CA SER A 380 13.72 15.84 -9.00
C SER A 380 13.19 16.96 -8.10
N PHE A 381 14.03 17.59 -7.26
CA PHE A 381 13.58 18.61 -6.30
C PHE A 381 13.84 20.05 -6.76
N PHE A 382 14.72 20.24 -7.73
CA PHE A 382 15.11 21.53 -8.26
C PHE A 382 15.29 21.44 -9.78
N PRO A 383 14.20 21.35 -10.56
CA PRO A 383 14.25 21.12 -12.01
C PRO A 383 14.78 22.32 -12.82
N GLY A 384 15.17 23.42 -12.16
CA GLY A 384 15.75 24.60 -12.79
C GLY A 384 17.27 24.60 -12.78
N ASP A 385 17.85 25.51 -13.57
CA ASP A 385 19.30 25.71 -13.57
C ASP A 385 19.80 26.23 -12.22
N LEU A 386 20.91 25.66 -11.75
CA LEU A 386 21.61 26.16 -10.57
C LEU A 386 22.17 27.55 -10.85
N ARG A 387 21.94 28.46 -9.91
CA ARG A 387 22.55 29.80 -9.94
C ARG A 387 24.06 29.70 -9.73
N GLU A 388 24.81 30.71 -10.17
CA GLU A 388 26.29 30.69 -10.04
C GLU A 388 26.77 30.56 -8.59
N ASN A 389 26.07 31.17 -7.63
CA ASN A 389 26.38 31.03 -6.21
C ASN A 389 26.11 29.60 -5.70
N GLU A 390 25.07 28.93 -6.19
CA GLU A 390 24.78 27.54 -5.84
C GLU A 390 25.81 26.60 -6.44
N LYS A 391 26.22 26.82 -7.71
CA LYS A 391 27.30 26.07 -8.36
C LYS A 391 28.59 26.13 -7.55
N LYS A 392 28.99 27.32 -7.07
CA LYS A 392 30.15 27.49 -6.18
C LYS A 392 30.05 26.64 -4.91
N LEU A 393 28.89 26.59 -4.27
CA LEU A 393 28.67 25.75 -3.08
C LEU A 393 28.81 24.26 -3.39
N TRP A 394 28.33 23.81 -4.56
CA TRP A 394 28.51 22.42 -5.00
C TRP A 394 29.97 22.10 -5.33
N ASP A 395 30.70 23.03 -5.95
CA ASP A 395 32.12 22.89 -6.27
C ASP A 395 32.98 22.82 -4.98
N GLU A 396 32.64 23.62 -3.97
CA GLU A 396 33.27 23.56 -2.64
C GLU A 396 33.09 22.18 -1.98
N VAL A 397 31.86 21.64 -1.97
CA VAL A 397 31.60 20.31 -1.41
C VAL A 397 32.31 19.21 -2.23
N ALA A 398 32.41 19.37 -3.55
CA ALA A 398 33.17 18.46 -4.39
C ALA A 398 34.68 18.49 -4.07
N ALA A 399 35.24 19.67 -3.79
CA ALA A 399 36.62 19.83 -3.34
C ALA A 399 36.86 19.17 -1.97
N GLU A 400 35.95 19.33 -1.00
CA GLU A 400 36.02 18.65 0.30
C GLU A 400 36.09 17.11 0.14
N TRP A 401 35.33 16.54 -0.80
CA TRP A 401 35.39 15.11 -1.10
C TRP A 401 36.69 14.69 -1.79
N ALA A 402 37.23 15.53 -2.67
CA ALA A 402 38.53 15.28 -3.32
C ALA A 402 39.67 15.24 -2.29
N GLU A 403 39.66 16.15 -1.31
CA GLU A 403 40.60 16.17 -0.18
C GLU A 403 40.44 14.94 0.72
N LYS A 404 39.22 14.54 1.08
CA LYS A 404 39.00 13.32 1.86
C LYS A 404 39.57 12.08 1.18
N LYS A 405 39.39 11.97 -0.15
CA LYS A 405 39.92 10.85 -0.95
C LYS A 405 41.44 10.85 -1.02
N SER A 406 42.07 12.02 -1.17
CA SER A 406 43.54 12.11 -1.19
C SER A 406 44.14 11.68 0.16
N VAL A 407 43.51 12.09 1.26
CA VAL A 407 43.90 11.66 2.62
C VAL A 407 43.71 10.15 2.81
N GLU A 408 42.57 9.57 2.40
CA GLU A 408 42.34 8.12 2.49
C GLU A 408 43.34 7.30 1.66
N ASN A 409 43.66 7.74 0.45
CA ASN A 409 44.64 7.08 -0.40
C ASN A 409 46.04 7.14 0.23
N SER A 410 46.44 8.31 0.75
CA SER A 410 47.73 8.44 1.45
C SER A 410 47.86 7.56 2.70
N LYS A 411 46.74 7.26 3.38
CA LYS A 411 46.71 6.32 4.50
C LYS A 411 46.83 4.86 4.06
N LYS A 412 46.22 4.50 2.93
CA LYS A 412 46.33 3.15 2.35
C LYS A 412 47.71 2.85 1.77
N GLU A 413 48.44 3.85 1.29
CA GLU A 413 49.81 3.69 0.81
C GLU A 413 50.83 3.54 1.95
N LYS A 414 50.48 3.97 3.16
CA LYS A 414 51.33 3.89 4.36
C LYS A 414 51.04 2.67 5.25
N ALA A 415 49.98 1.91 4.96
CA ALA A 415 49.58 0.69 5.66
C ALA A 415 49.85 -0.51 4.76
#